data_AF-A0A2T9YK92-F1
#
_entry.id   AF-A0A2T9YK92-F1
#
_cell.length_a   1.000
_cell.length_b   1.000
_cell.length_c   1.000
_cell.angle_alpha   90.00
_cell.angle_beta   90.00
_cell.angle_gamma   90.00
#
_symmetry.space_group_name_H-M   'P 1'
#
loop_
_entity.id
_entity.type
_entity.pdbx_description
1 polymer ?
#
loop_
_entity_poly.entity_id
_entity_poly.type
_entity_poly.pdbx_seq_one_letter_code
_entity_poly.pdbx_strand_id
1 'polypeptide(L)'
;MSKVIASALTNVIKKTKNVHFTPPQISNGINTFVFPCRKIVLNYCEIGGSSRGTIQFLLKEALNLAKEYPMVEIIVKPAPYKHPVAIAHYNNGKKLEFCLRNLPEIKVKKNIERLLGFAGFEKRLWKERVLSTTPSVRGIWSPFHTTPFSFRDCKKI
;
A
#
# COMPACT_ATOMS: atom_id res chain seq x y z
N MET A 1 -5.12 5.46 48.20
CA MET A 1 -5.16 6.62 47.28
C MET A 1 -3.95 6.70 46.32
N SER A 2 -2.75 6.21 46.69
CA SER A 2 -1.53 6.27 45.86
C SER A 2 -1.57 5.49 44.53
N LYS A 3 -2.20 4.30 44.50
CA LYS A 3 -2.26 3.45 43.29
C LYS A 3 -3.07 4.08 42.15
N VAL A 4 -4.09 4.87 42.48
CA VAL A 4 -4.93 5.57 41.51
C VAL A 4 -4.13 6.66 40.80
N ILE A 5 -3.34 7.44 41.57
CA ILE A 5 -2.48 8.50 41.03
C ILE A 5 -1.38 7.91 40.13
N ALA A 6 -0.76 6.80 40.54
CA ALA A 6 0.22 6.10 39.71
C ALA A 6 -0.40 5.60 38.38
N SER A 7 -1.58 5.00 38.42
CA SER A 7 -2.28 4.56 37.20
C SER A 7 -2.66 5.75 36.28
N ALA A 8 -3.12 6.86 36.86
CA ALA A 8 -3.46 8.07 36.12
C ALA A 8 -2.23 8.67 35.44
N LEU A 9 -1.10 8.76 36.15
CA LEU A 9 0.18 9.20 35.59
C LEU A 9 0.67 8.28 34.48
N THR A 10 0.57 6.95 34.64
CA THR A 10 0.96 6.01 33.57
C THR A 10 0.08 6.14 32.33
N ASN A 11 -1.21 6.43 32.50
CA ASN A 11 -2.14 6.66 31.39
C ASN A 11 -1.88 8.00 30.69
N VAL A 12 -1.55 9.05 31.45
CA VAL A 12 -1.11 10.35 30.89
C VAL A 12 0.19 10.17 30.12
N ILE A 13 1.17 9.44 30.65
CA ILE A 13 2.44 9.16 29.97
C ILE A 13 2.23 8.30 28.71
N LYS A 14 1.33 7.31 28.74
CA LYS A 14 0.94 6.56 27.54
C LYS A 14 0.27 7.46 26.50
N LYS A 15 -0.57 8.40 26.93
CA LYS A 15 -1.26 9.36 26.06
C LYS A 15 -0.31 10.41 25.47
N THR A 16 0.69 10.87 26.22
CA THR A 16 1.73 11.81 25.73
C THR A 16 2.79 11.13 24.87
N LYS A 17 3.07 9.83 25.08
CA LYS A 17 3.88 9.04 24.14
C LYS A 17 3.13 8.72 22.84
N ASN A 18 1.79 8.73 22.88
CA ASN A 18 0.89 8.64 21.74
C ASN A 18 0.34 10.03 21.35
N VAL A 19 1.17 11.07 21.29
CA VAL A 19 0.80 12.21 20.43
C VAL A 19 0.71 11.63 19.03
N HIS A 20 -0.50 11.46 18.51
CA HIS A 20 -0.73 11.04 17.14
C HIS A 20 -0.19 12.11 16.20
N PHE A 21 1.13 12.17 16.01
CA PHE A 21 1.69 12.64 14.77
C PHE A 21 1.19 11.65 13.72
N THR A 22 0.13 12.05 13.01
CA THR A 22 -0.30 11.27 11.85
C THR A 22 0.93 11.16 10.96
N PRO A 23 1.37 9.93 10.60
CA PRO A 23 2.50 9.80 9.69
C PRO A 23 2.17 10.61 8.44
N PRO A 24 3.14 11.38 7.90
CA PRO A 24 2.90 12.22 6.75
C PRO A 24 2.27 11.37 5.66
N GLN A 25 1.13 11.83 5.12
CA GLN A 25 0.49 11.14 4.02
C GLN A 25 1.40 11.28 2.81
N ILE A 26 2.07 10.20 2.42
CA ILE A 26 2.94 10.18 1.25
C ILE A 26 2.03 10.18 0.02
N SER A 27 1.88 11.34 -0.60
CA SER A 27 1.05 11.52 -1.79
C SER A 27 1.89 11.41 -3.05
N ASN A 28 2.02 10.18 -3.57
CA ASN A 28 2.66 9.93 -4.84
C ASN A 28 1.94 10.67 -5.98
N GLY A 29 2.68 11.41 -6.81
CA GLY A 29 2.15 12.08 -8.00
C GLY A 29 1.70 13.53 -7.83
N ILE A 30 1.78 14.13 -6.64
CA ILE A 30 1.53 15.58 -6.47
C ILE A 30 2.72 16.40 -7.00
N ASN A 31 3.93 16.09 -6.53
CA ASN A 31 5.15 16.77 -6.98
C ASN A 31 6.00 15.84 -7.85
N THR A 32 6.24 14.63 -7.36
CA THR A 32 7.08 13.63 -7.99
C THR A 32 6.43 12.25 -7.91
N PHE A 33 6.70 11.42 -8.90
CA PHE A 33 6.31 10.02 -8.89
C PHE A 33 7.46 9.15 -8.40
N VAL A 34 7.27 8.47 -7.27
CA VAL A 34 8.21 7.46 -6.76
C VAL A 34 7.59 6.09 -6.95
N PHE A 35 8.34 5.18 -7.57
CA PHE A 35 7.86 3.84 -7.83
C PHE A 35 7.58 3.09 -6.52
N PRO A 36 6.36 2.55 -6.31
CA PRO A 36 5.98 1.98 -5.02
C PRO A 36 6.74 0.70 -4.64
N CYS A 37 7.02 -0.16 -5.62
CA CYS A 37 7.70 -1.43 -5.41
C CYS A 37 9.21 -1.22 -5.47
N ARG A 38 9.93 -1.38 -4.35
CA ARG A 38 11.38 -1.19 -4.33
C ARG A 38 12.14 -2.43 -4.80
N LYS A 39 11.62 -3.61 -4.47
CA LYS A 39 12.36 -4.86 -4.59
C LYS A 39 11.43 -6.04 -4.81
N ILE A 40 11.78 -6.93 -5.72
CA ILE A 40 11.10 -8.21 -5.92
C ILE A 40 12.10 -9.34 -5.69
N VAL A 41 11.71 -10.31 -4.86
CA VAL A 41 12.47 -11.55 -4.63
C VAL A 41 11.74 -12.70 -5.29
N LEU A 42 12.37 -13.36 -6.24
CA LEU A 42 11.88 -14.53 -6.95
C LEU A 42 12.51 -15.78 -6.34
N ASN A 43 11.70 -16.54 -5.59
CA ASN A 43 12.09 -17.84 -5.08
C ASN A 43 11.73 -18.91 -6.09
N TYR A 44 12.65 -19.82 -6.41
CA TYR A 44 12.41 -20.96 -7.30
C TYR A 44 13.11 -22.22 -6.79
N CYS A 45 12.59 -23.40 -7.15
CA CYS A 45 13.25 -24.68 -6.89
C CYS A 45 13.83 -25.21 -8.20
N GLU A 46 15.03 -25.79 -8.19
CA GLU A 46 15.67 -26.34 -9.40
C GLU A 46 15.10 -27.71 -9.78
N ILE A 47 14.76 -28.52 -8.79
CA ILE A 47 14.36 -29.93 -8.96
C ILE A 47 12.85 -30.07 -9.19
N GLY A 48 12.05 -29.25 -8.49
CA GLY A 48 10.61 -29.41 -8.45
C GLY A 48 9.93 -29.00 -9.75
N GLY A 49 9.07 -29.86 -10.31
CA GLY A 49 8.31 -29.53 -11.54
C GLY A 49 7.42 -28.29 -11.42
N SER A 50 7.06 -27.87 -10.19
CA SER A 50 6.19 -26.72 -9.96
C SER A 50 6.78 -25.36 -10.33
N SER A 51 8.12 -25.27 -10.38
CA SER A 51 8.88 -24.06 -10.75
C SER A 51 9.28 -24.04 -12.22
N ARG A 52 8.86 -25.02 -13.03
CA ARG A 52 9.24 -25.12 -14.45
C ARG A 52 8.99 -23.82 -15.23
N GLY A 53 7.82 -23.22 -15.10
CA GLY A 53 7.52 -21.96 -15.79
C GLY A 53 8.25 -20.75 -15.22
N THR A 54 8.56 -20.75 -13.91
CA THR A 54 9.39 -19.70 -13.29
C THR A 54 10.84 -19.78 -13.77
N ILE A 55 11.41 -20.99 -13.85
CA ILE A 55 12.75 -21.21 -14.39
C ILE A 55 12.82 -20.75 -15.85
N GLN A 56 11.82 -21.11 -16.65
CA GLN A 56 11.76 -20.69 -18.06
C GLN A 56 11.72 -19.16 -18.21
N PHE A 57 10.91 -18.48 -17.38
CA PHE A 57 10.88 -17.02 -17.28
C PHE A 57 12.25 -16.44 -16.87
N LEU A 58 12.91 -17.03 -15.87
CA LEU A 58 14.23 -16.59 -15.41
C LEU A 58 15.28 -16.67 -16.52
N LEU A 59 15.25 -17.72 -17.34
CA LEU A 59 16.21 -17.92 -18.43
C LEU A 59 15.99 -16.96 -19.61
N LYS A 60 14.74 -16.62 -19.94
CA LYS A 60 14.43 -15.86 -21.16
C LYS A 60 14.16 -14.37 -20.92
N GLU A 61 13.39 -14.04 -19.88
CA GLU A 61 12.79 -12.71 -19.75
C GLU A 61 13.27 -11.92 -18.53
N ALA A 62 13.87 -12.54 -17.51
CA ALA A 62 14.24 -11.82 -16.28
C ALA A 62 15.21 -10.65 -16.51
N LEU A 63 16.17 -10.80 -17.42
CA LEU A 63 17.09 -9.71 -17.78
C LEU A 63 16.38 -8.57 -18.50
N ASN A 64 15.40 -8.88 -19.36
CA ASN A 64 14.62 -7.87 -20.06
C ASN A 64 13.73 -7.10 -19.06
N LEU A 65 13.14 -7.80 -18.10
CA LEU A 65 12.35 -7.17 -17.03
C LEU A 65 13.22 -6.25 -16.17
N ALA A 66 14.46 -6.65 -15.84
CA ALA A 66 15.39 -5.80 -15.10
C ALA A 66 15.78 -4.52 -15.87
N LYS A 67 15.93 -4.62 -17.20
CA LYS A 67 16.19 -3.45 -18.06
C LYS A 67 14.97 -2.53 -18.16
N GLU A 68 13.76 -3.09 -18.19
CA GLU A 68 12.51 -2.33 -18.25
C GLU A 68 12.23 -1.58 -16.94
N TYR A 69 12.54 -2.19 -15.80
CA TYR A 69 12.33 -1.63 -14.46
C TYR A 69 13.65 -1.44 -13.69
N PRO A 70 14.54 -0.51 -14.12
CA PRO A 70 15.86 -0.33 -13.50
C PRO A 70 15.79 0.20 -12.06
N MET A 71 14.65 0.78 -11.67
CA MET A 71 14.38 1.29 -10.33
C MET A 71 14.05 0.20 -9.30
N VAL A 72 13.79 -1.04 -9.74
CA VAL A 72 13.41 -2.15 -8.86
C VAL A 72 14.54 -3.15 -8.75
N GLU A 73 14.91 -3.47 -7.51
CA GLU A 73 15.88 -4.53 -7.23
C GLU A 73 15.24 -5.91 -7.47
N ILE A 74 15.68 -6.64 -8.49
CA ILE A 74 15.21 -8.01 -8.76
C ILE A 74 16.23 -8.99 -8.21
N ILE A 75 15.82 -9.76 -7.21
CA ILE A 75 16.67 -10.77 -6.57
C ILE A 75 16.13 -12.15 -6.89
N VAL A 76 16.99 -13.01 -7.40
CA VAL A 76 16.69 -14.41 -7.66
C VAL A 76 17.28 -15.24 -6.52
N LYS A 77 16.47 -16.08 -5.88
CA LYS A 77 16.90 -16.94 -4.77
C LYS A 77 16.49 -18.40 -5.01
N PRO A 78 17.42 -19.36 -4.94
CA PRO A 78 17.06 -20.76 -4.92
C PRO A 78 16.36 -21.09 -3.57
N ALA A 79 15.27 -21.83 -3.66
CA ALA A 79 14.44 -22.29 -2.55
C ALA A 79 14.11 -23.77 -2.80
N PRO A 80 15.03 -24.70 -2.47
CA PRO A 80 14.87 -26.12 -2.73
C PRO A 80 13.65 -26.68 -1.97
N TYR A 81 12.97 -27.65 -2.58
CA TYR A 81 11.77 -28.31 -2.05
C TYR A 81 10.58 -27.38 -1.71
N LYS A 82 10.60 -26.14 -2.20
CA LYS A 82 9.51 -25.17 -2.02
C LYS A 82 8.88 -24.78 -3.35
N HIS A 83 7.60 -24.42 -3.31
CA HIS A 83 6.94 -23.84 -4.47
C HIS A 83 7.52 -22.46 -4.81
N PRO A 84 7.54 -22.09 -6.10
CA PRO A 84 8.04 -20.77 -6.49
C PRO A 84 7.11 -19.67 -5.98
N VAL A 85 7.71 -18.59 -5.45
CA VAL A 85 6.99 -17.45 -4.89
C VAL A 85 7.70 -16.17 -5.30
N ALA A 86 6.93 -15.18 -5.75
CA ALA A 86 7.40 -13.81 -5.92
C ALA A 86 7.01 -12.98 -4.68
N ILE A 87 7.99 -12.32 -4.08
CA ILE A 87 7.82 -11.48 -2.90
C ILE A 87 8.17 -10.05 -3.28
N ALA A 88 7.17 -9.16 -3.32
CA ALA A 88 7.37 -7.74 -3.59
C ALA A 88 7.44 -6.96 -2.28
N HIS A 89 8.44 -6.10 -2.16
CA HIS A 89 8.65 -5.18 -1.05
C HIS A 89 8.34 -3.75 -1.50
N TYR A 90 7.47 -3.08 -0.75
CA TYR A 90 7.00 -1.73 -1.08
C TYR A 90 7.58 -0.69 -0.13
N ASN A 91 7.61 0.57 -0.58
CA ASN A 91 8.13 1.71 0.20
C ASN A 91 7.38 1.92 1.52
N ASN A 92 6.12 1.49 1.59
CA ASN A 92 5.28 1.54 2.79
C ASN A 92 5.69 0.50 3.86
N GLY A 93 6.79 -0.23 3.67
CA GLY A 93 7.24 -1.33 4.53
C GLY A 93 6.45 -2.62 4.39
N LYS A 94 5.37 -2.62 3.59
CA LYS A 94 4.55 -3.80 3.32
C LYS A 94 5.25 -4.75 2.37
N LYS A 95 4.99 -6.05 2.56
CA LYS A 95 5.37 -7.11 1.65
C LYS A 95 4.13 -7.79 1.09
N LEU A 96 4.16 -8.13 -0.20
CA LEU A 96 3.11 -8.93 -0.84
C LEU A 96 3.74 -10.16 -1.48
N GLU A 97 3.21 -11.32 -1.13
CA GLU A 97 3.68 -12.60 -1.61
C GLU A 97 2.68 -13.16 -2.63
N PHE A 98 3.17 -13.67 -3.76
CA PHE A 98 2.36 -14.26 -4.81
C PHE A 98 2.94 -15.60 -5.22
N CYS A 99 2.13 -16.66 -5.15
CA CYS A 99 2.55 -18.01 -5.52
C CYS A 99 2.59 -18.17 -7.05
N LEU A 100 3.69 -18.70 -7.57
CA LEU A 100 3.91 -18.91 -9.01
C LEU A 100 3.80 -20.39 -9.43
N ARG A 101 3.26 -21.24 -8.57
CA ARG A 101 3.18 -22.69 -8.76
C ARG A 101 2.45 -23.06 -10.05
N ASN A 102 3.07 -23.93 -10.86
CA ASN A 102 2.48 -24.51 -12.07
C ASN A 102 1.96 -23.48 -13.09
N LEU A 103 2.50 -22.26 -13.07
CA LEU A 103 2.15 -21.23 -14.04
C LEU A 103 3.07 -21.31 -15.26
N PRO A 104 2.55 -21.11 -16.48
CA PRO A 104 3.38 -20.91 -17.66
C PRO A 104 4.12 -19.56 -17.57
N GLU A 105 5.25 -19.48 -18.26
CA GLU A 105 6.13 -18.29 -18.34
C GLU A 105 5.36 -16.97 -18.54
N ILE A 106 4.45 -16.91 -19.51
CA ILE A 106 3.65 -15.71 -19.82
C ILE A 106 2.81 -15.26 -18.61
N LYS A 107 2.21 -16.21 -17.88
CA LYS A 107 1.43 -15.88 -16.68
C LYS A 107 2.34 -15.48 -15.52
N VAL A 108 3.54 -16.06 -15.41
CA VAL A 108 4.54 -15.63 -14.43
C VAL A 108 4.91 -14.17 -14.65
N LYS A 109 5.28 -13.78 -15.88
CA LYS A 109 5.57 -12.40 -16.24
C LYS A 109 4.43 -11.45 -15.89
N LYS A 110 3.22 -11.76 -16.35
CA LYS A 110 2.02 -10.95 -16.08
C LYS A 110 1.74 -10.76 -14.58
N ASN A 111 1.99 -11.79 -13.77
CA ASN A 111 1.83 -11.67 -12.32
C ASN A 111 2.94 -10.83 -11.68
N ILE A 112 4.18 -10.88 -12.19
CA ILE A 112 5.26 -10.00 -11.74
C ILE A 112 4.95 -8.54 -12.11
N GLU A 113 4.51 -8.27 -13.34
CA GLU A 113 4.05 -6.95 -13.79
C GLU A 113 2.90 -6.43 -12.91
N ARG A 114 1.97 -7.31 -12.52
CA ARG A 114 0.90 -6.97 -11.57
C ARG A 114 1.45 -6.56 -10.20
N LEU A 115 2.50 -7.22 -9.70
CA LEU A 115 3.16 -6.84 -8.45
C LEU A 115 3.85 -5.48 -8.55
N LEU A 116 4.49 -5.23 -9.69
CA LEU A 116 5.16 -3.96 -10.00
C LEU A 116 4.18 -2.79 -10.10
N GLY A 117 3.04 -3.00 -10.77
CA GLY A 117 1.97 -1.99 -10.89
C GLY A 117 1.15 -1.78 -9.62
N PHE A 118 1.41 -2.53 -8.54
CA PHE A 118 0.69 -2.40 -7.28
C PHE A 118 1.30 -1.34 -6.37
N ALA A 119 0.47 -0.56 -5.69
CA ALA A 119 0.93 0.49 -4.78
C ALA A 119 1.31 -0.01 -3.37
N GLY A 120 1.13 -1.30 -3.08
CA GLY A 120 1.48 -1.89 -1.78
C GLY A 120 0.46 -1.65 -0.66
N PHE A 121 -0.74 -1.16 -0.98
CA PHE A 121 -1.82 -0.99 0.00
C PHE A 121 -2.49 -2.33 0.35
N GLU A 122 -3.25 -2.36 1.42
CA GLU A 122 -4.04 -3.55 1.74
C GLU A 122 -5.25 -3.63 0.82
N LYS A 123 -5.62 -4.85 0.41
CA LYS A 123 -6.82 -5.06 -0.40
C LYS A 123 -8.03 -4.66 0.46
N ARG A 124 -8.66 -3.55 0.10
CA ARG A 124 -9.88 -3.06 0.74
C ARG A 124 -10.94 -2.79 -0.31
N LEU A 125 -12.19 -2.91 0.10
CA LEU A 125 -13.31 -2.42 -0.69
C LEU A 125 -13.31 -0.89 -0.62
N TRP A 126 -13.25 -0.24 -1.78
CA TRP A 126 -13.38 1.21 -1.89
C TRP A 126 -14.86 1.57 -1.92
N LYS A 127 -15.33 2.32 -0.91
CA LYS A 127 -16.72 2.82 -0.88
C LYS A 127 -16.94 3.91 -1.92
N GLU A 128 -15.94 4.78 -2.07
CA GLU A 128 -15.97 5.93 -2.96
C GLU A 128 -14.91 5.76 -4.06
N ARG A 129 -15.25 6.21 -5.27
CA ARG A 129 -14.33 6.19 -6.42
C ARG A 129 -13.29 7.30 -6.37
N VAL A 130 -13.61 8.41 -5.68
CA VAL A 130 -12.77 9.61 -5.60
C VAL A 130 -12.50 9.89 -4.14
N LEU A 131 -11.24 10.10 -3.79
CA LEU A 131 -10.83 10.57 -2.47
C LEU A 131 -10.35 12.01 -2.63
N SER A 132 -10.96 12.94 -1.91
CA SER A 132 -10.51 14.33 -1.85
C SER A 132 -10.19 14.72 -0.41
N THR A 133 -9.08 15.43 -0.24
CA THR A 133 -8.77 16.10 1.04
C THR A 133 -9.67 17.32 1.25
N THR A 134 -10.06 17.98 0.14
CA THR A 134 -10.93 19.15 0.11
C THR A 134 -12.29 18.77 -0.51
N PRO A 135 -13.34 18.54 0.29
CA PRO A 135 -14.64 18.12 -0.22
C PRO A 135 -15.39 19.22 -0.98
N SER A 136 -15.16 20.50 -0.66
CA SER A 136 -15.77 21.64 -1.34
C SER A 136 -14.77 22.79 -1.52
N VAL A 137 -14.95 23.58 -2.59
CA VAL A 137 -14.09 24.74 -2.91
C VAL A 137 -14.61 26.02 -2.29
N ARG A 138 -15.94 26.25 -2.31
CA ARG A 138 -16.59 27.49 -1.85
C ARG A 138 -17.21 27.39 -0.45
N GLY A 139 -16.94 26.31 0.28
CA GLY A 139 -17.60 25.99 1.53
C GLY A 139 -18.65 24.88 1.37
N ILE A 140 -18.93 24.19 2.46
CA ILE A 140 -19.94 23.14 2.54
C ILE A 140 -21.29 23.82 2.74
N TRP A 141 -22.31 23.39 2.01
CA TRP A 141 -23.65 23.92 2.17
C TRP A 141 -24.13 23.78 3.61
N SER A 142 -24.73 24.85 4.14
CA SER A 142 -25.47 24.83 5.40
C SER A 142 -26.86 25.45 5.19
N PRO A 143 -27.88 25.08 5.97
CA PRO A 143 -29.23 25.63 5.84
C PRO A 143 -29.30 27.17 5.94
N PHE A 144 -28.30 27.81 6.57
CA PHE A 144 -28.21 29.25 6.75
C PHE A 144 -27.60 30.00 5.56
N HIS A 145 -27.23 29.33 4.48
CA HIS A 145 -26.67 29.99 3.29
C HIS A 145 -27.74 30.71 2.46
N THR A 146 -28.99 30.26 2.51
CA THR A 146 -30.04 30.73 1.59
C THR A 146 -30.74 31.99 2.09
N THR A 147 -30.86 32.18 3.41
CA THR A 147 -31.54 33.32 4.01
C THR A 147 -30.58 34.13 4.88
N PRO A 148 -30.59 35.48 4.78
CA PRO A 148 -29.82 36.30 5.70
C PRO A 148 -30.35 36.07 7.12
N PHE A 149 -29.52 35.54 8.01
CA PHE A 149 -29.88 35.41 9.42
C PHE A 149 -29.85 36.79 10.06
N SER A 150 -31.01 37.30 10.47
CA SER A 150 -31.12 38.49 11.31
C SER A 150 -31.52 38.05 12.72
N PHE A 151 -30.80 38.52 13.74
CA PHE A 151 -31.10 38.17 15.14
C PHE A 151 -32.45 38.72 15.62
N ARG A 152 -33.02 39.71 14.91
CA ARG A 152 -34.23 40.44 15.32
C ARG A 152 -35.53 39.78 14.87
N ASP A 153 -35.49 38.86 13.92
CA ASP A 153 -36.68 38.22 13.37
C ASP A 153 -37.05 36.95 14.17
N CYS A 154 -37.37 37.11 15.45
CA CYS A 154 -37.97 36.03 16.23
C CYS A 154 -39.46 35.92 15.86
N LYS A 155 -39.82 34.96 15.01
CA LYS A 155 -41.22 34.70 14.65
C LYS A 155 -41.95 34.24 15.91
N LYS A 156 -42.87 35.06 16.44
CA LYS A 156 -43.75 34.66 17.56
C LYS A 156 -44.56 33.45 17.09
N ILE A 157 -44.46 32.36 17.87
CA ILE A 157 -45.22 31.11 17.67
C ILE A 157 -46.69 31.39 17.97
#